data_AF-A0A7V2HHH8-F1
#
_entry.id   AF-A0A7V2HHH8-F1
#
_cell.length_a   1.000
_cell.length_b   1.000
_cell.length_c   1.000
_cell.angle_alpha   90.00
_cell.angle_beta   90.00
_cell.angle_gamma   90.00
#
_symmetry.space_group_name_H-M   'P 1'
#
loop_
_entity.id
_entity.type
_entity.pdbx_description
1 polymer ?
#
loop_
_entity_poly.entity_id
_entity_poly.type
_entity_poly.pdbx_seq_one_letter_code
_entity_poly.pdbx_strand_id
1 'polypeptide(L)'
;MNAAAAALGGLALFALLSARPADPPPKQTLKKPAAKTFSAKSTKAAPPKSAKPAAKSARTVAAKSARTVAAKSARTVAAKSARTVAVKSARPPANNTMQASGSRTVKTSRKAPSRRYWVPPPSVEVRKAAFQQVSGSMDAYPETFENAAALVPFFERLYRIKEESPAIHVLHYGDSHTASDDLPHALRQAFQERFGNGGPGFAMPGSPFRGYRRFDLRSWNSRRWTTEGTPLRAGDGLHGLGGVSLTARREGESVSLTVEGDHAELLFLRQPGGGSFDIYLNGEHQGTVDTDGETGPASLELPTGRGPMLYLFRTRSNAPVRLLGSIVQNRAGITWETLGINGAQVSQILDWDPRLLATHVAKRDPAMIVLAYGTNEATSPHWSDADYLSKLRKVVGIFRTLAPAATILLVGPPDCRVRSPGALAAVIEAQRQVAAEFGCAFWDWRSRMGGPGSIRNWVYSGMAQYDHVHLTPAGYQLTGRTLYRDLMGQYERFLRVRTETASVNTRQGN
;
A
#
# COMPACT_ATOMS: atom_id res chain seq x y z
N MET A 1 -64.46 20.78 -24.24
CA MET A 1 -63.61 21.35 -23.18
C MET A 1 -62.21 21.54 -23.77
N ASN A 2 -61.84 22.81 -23.95
CA ASN A 2 -60.62 23.48 -24.49
C ASN A 2 -59.34 22.62 -24.72
N ALA A 3 -58.81 22.53 -25.96
CA ALA A 3 -57.83 23.39 -26.66
C ALA A 3 -56.35 23.08 -26.27
N ALA A 4 -55.33 22.93 -27.12
CA ALA A 4 -55.06 23.36 -28.51
C ALA A 4 -53.86 22.60 -29.17
N ALA A 5 -53.85 22.58 -30.51
CA ALA A 5 -52.74 22.74 -31.51
C ALA A 5 -51.43 21.90 -31.42
N ALA A 6 -51.12 21.04 -32.40
CA ALA A 6 -50.47 21.27 -33.73
C ALA A 6 -48.95 20.95 -33.68
N ALA A 7 -48.43 19.86 -34.27
CA ALA A 7 -48.12 19.57 -35.68
C ALA A 7 -46.72 20.07 -36.16
N LEU A 8 -46.09 19.24 -37.01
CA LEU A 8 -44.80 19.38 -37.76
C LEU A 8 -43.58 18.77 -37.02
N GLY A 9 -42.80 17.83 -37.57
CA GLY A 9 -42.56 17.38 -38.95
C GLY A 9 -41.06 17.49 -39.25
N GLY A 10 -40.37 16.38 -39.56
CA GLY A 10 -38.96 16.44 -39.98
C GLY A 10 -38.16 15.13 -39.91
N LEU A 11 -38.39 14.23 -40.87
CA LEU A 11 -37.35 13.31 -41.39
C LEU A 11 -36.57 14.07 -42.48
N ALA A 12 -35.23 14.01 -42.48
CA ALA A 12 -34.41 13.75 -43.68
C ALA A 12 -32.90 14.05 -43.47
N LEU A 13 -32.10 13.08 -43.94
CA LEU A 13 -30.82 13.22 -44.66
C LEU A 13 -29.55 13.67 -43.91
N PHE A 14 -28.77 12.67 -43.50
CA PHE A 14 -27.30 12.77 -43.41
C PHE A 14 -26.71 12.83 -44.83
N ALA A 15 -26.16 13.98 -45.22
CA ALA A 15 -25.37 14.13 -46.44
C ALA A 15 -23.87 14.06 -46.10
N LEU A 16 -23.16 13.21 -46.85
CA LEU A 16 -21.71 13.14 -46.92
C LEU A 16 -21.10 14.50 -47.30
N LEU A 17 -20.11 14.95 -46.53
CA LEU A 17 -19.11 15.91 -46.99
C LEU A 17 -17.72 15.37 -46.64
N SER A 18 -17.01 15.00 -47.70
CA SER A 18 -15.64 14.51 -47.72
C SER A 18 -14.68 15.64 -47.35
N ALA A 19 -14.10 15.59 -46.14
CA ALA A 19 -12.95 16.41 -45.79
C ALA A 19 -11.67 15.57 -45.97
N ARG A 20 -10.78 16.03 -46.85
CA ARG A 20 -9.43 15.46 -47.06
C ARG A 20 -8.61 15.58 -45.76
N PRO A 21 -7.72 14.61 -45.45
CA PRO A 21 -6.82 14.73 -44.32
C PRO A 21 -5.80 15.84 -44.58
N ALA A 22 -5.61 16.71 -43.59
CA ALA A 22 -4.54 17.71 -43.57
C ALA A 22 -3.17 17.02 -43.45
N ASP A 23 -2.20 17.50 -44.22
CA ASP A 23 -0.82 17.01 -44.22
C ASP A 23 -0.17 17.10 -42.83
N PRO A 24 0.68 16.12 -42.46
CA PRO A 24 1.41 16.16 -41.20
C PRO A 24 2.44 17.30 -41.19
N PRO A 25 2.62 18.01 -40.06
CA PRO A 25 3.62 19.07 -39.94
C PRO A 25 5.05 18.51 -40.08
N PRO A 26 6.00 19.32 -40.58
CA PRO A 26 7.35 18.87 -40.89
C PRO A 26 8.11 18.45 -39.63
N LYS A 27 8.85 17.33 -39.75
CA LYS A 27 9.74 16.79 -38.72
C LYS A 27 10.78 17.84 -38.29
N GLN A 28 10.59 18.44 -37.12
CA GLN A 28 11.67 19.16 -36.45
C GLN A 28 12.68 18.14 -35.90
N THR A 29 13.85 18.10 -36.53
CA THR A 29 15.04 17.43 -36.01
C THR A 29 15.51 18.14 -34.75
N LEU A 30 15.07 17.67 -33.59
CA LEU A 30 15.66 18.02 -32.29
C LEU A 30 17.07 17.42 -32.22
N LYS A 31 18.07 18.30 -32.29
CA LYS A 31 19.48 17.98 -31.99
C LYS A 31 19.57 17.38 -30.58
N LYS A 32 20.03 16.13 -30.49
CA LYS A 32 20.44 15.49 -29.24
C LYS A 32 21.45 16.37 -28.50
N PRO A 33 21.25 16.70 -27.20
CA PRO A 33 22.34 17.20 -26.40
C PRO A 33 23.33 16.05 -26.15
N ALA A 34 24.60 16.33 -26.40
CA ALA A 34 25.70 15.38 -26.27
C ALA A 34 25.78 14.80 -24.85
N ALA A 35 25.72 13.48 -24.74
CA ALA A 35 26.14 12.76 -23.55
C ALA A 35 27.64 13.01 -23.34
N LYS A 36 27.99 13.80 -22.32
CA LYS A 36 29.37 13.93 -21.87
C LYS A 36 29.74 12.66 -21.11
N THR A 37 30.37 11.72 -21.80
CA THR A 37 31.18 10.67 -21.20
C THR A 37 32.35 11.30 -20.45
N PHE A 38 32.37 11.20 -19.12
CA PHE A 38 33.54 11.57 -18.33
C PHE A 38 34.56 10.43 -18.36
N SER A 39 35.63 10.64 -19.11
CA SER A 39 36.87 9.86 -19.08
C SER A 39 37.64 10.18 -17.81
N ALA A 40 37.79 9.23 -16.90
CA ALA A 40 38.71 9.33 -15.77
C ALA A 40 40.16 9.23 -16.28
N LYS A 41 40.90 10.35 -16.21
CA LYS A 41 42.36 10.36 -16.44
C LYS A 41 43.07 9.68 -15.27
N SER A 42 43.82 8.64 -15.59
CA SER A 42 44.84 8.01 -14.76
C SER A 42 45.98 8.99 -14.48
N THR A 43 46.33 9.19 -13.22
CA THR A 43 47.64 9.72 -12.81
C THR A 43 48.36 8.71 -11.93
N LYS A 44 49.46 8.17 -12.49
CA LYS A 44 50.49 7.39 -11.80
C LYS A 44 51.14 8.21 -10.69
N ALA A 45 51.33 7.60 -9.52
CA ALA A 45 52.40 7.93 -8.59
C ALA A 45 52.95 6.63 -7.96
N ALA A 46 54.28 6.53 -7.91
CA ALA A 46 55.08 5.38 -7.53
C ALA A 46 55.41 5.36 -6.00
N PRO A 47 56.00 4.27 -5.45
CA PRO A 47 55.81 3.83 -4.06
C PRO A 47 57.00 4.11 -3.11
N PRO A 48 56.88 3.69 -1.83
CA PRO A 48 57.94 2.92 -1.18
C PRO A 48 57.39 1.64 -0.50
N LYS A 49 57.95 0.44 -0.72
CA LYS A 49 59.06 -0.23 0.03
C LYS A 49 58.86 -0.18 1.55
N SER A 50 58.92 -1.23 2.38
CA SER A 50 59.19 -2.67 2.25
C SER A 50 59.09 -3.29 3.65
N ALA A 51 58.47 -4.47 3.83
CA ALA A 51 58.91 -5.54 4.74
C ALA A 51 58.02 -6.81 4.60
N LYS A 52 58.66 -7.95 4.36
CA LYS A 52 58.16 -9.34 4.23
C LYS A 52 58.21 -10.06 5.61
N PRO A 53 57.94 -11.39 5.75
CA PRO A 53 56.71 -12.14 5.45
C PRO A 53 56.37 -13.22 6.54
N ALA A 54 55.17 -13.81 6.52
CA ALA A 54 54.91 -15.19 6.97
C ALA A 54 53.53 -15.63 6.43
N ALA A 55 53.45 -16.40 5.35
CA ALA A 55 53.50 -17.86 5.27
C ALA A 55 52.18 -18.58 5.67
N LYS A 56 51.49 -19.11 4.63
CA LYS A 56 50.69 -20.36 4.52
C LYS A 56 49.50 -20.50 5.49
N SER A 57 48.33 -21.04 5.14
CA SER A 57 48.00 -22.07 4.15
C SER A 57 46.52 -21.98 3.73
N ALA A 58 46.25 -22.36 2.49
CA ALA A 58 44.92 -22.67 1.99
C ALA A 58 44.38 -23.97 2.61
N ARG A 59 43.07 -24.02 2.86
CA ARG A 59 42.32 -25.29 2.84
C ARG A 59 40.85 -25.07 2.51
N THR A 60 40.50 -25.52 1.32
CA THR A 60 39.18 -25.88 0.82
C THR A 60 38.49 -26.89 1.75
N VAL A 61 37.19 -26.73 2.00
CA VAL A 61 36.28 -27.88 2.21
C VAL A 61 34.90 -27.56 1.65
N ALA A 62 34.42 -28.48 0.81
CA ALA A 62 33.14 -28.52 0.15
C ALA A 62 32.00 -29.04 1.06
N ALA A 63 30.79 -28.89 0.53
CA ALA A 63 29.49 -29.32 1.05
C ALA A 63 29.40 -30.74 1.63
N LYS A 64 28.48 -30.94 2.60
CA LYS A 64 27.46 -32.01 2.56
C LYS A 64 26.38 -31.89 3.65
N SER A 65 25.15 -32.01 3.16
CA SER A 65 24.02 -32.83 3.66
C SER A 65 23.47 -32.72 5.09
N ALA A 66 22.19 -32.28 5.11
CA ALA A 66 21.01 -33.07 5.44
C ALA A 66 20.59 -33.37 6.91
N ARG A 67 19.32 -32.96 7.14
CA ARG A 67 18.20 -33.71 7.74
C ARG A 67 17.99 -33.73 9.27
N THR A 68 16.75 -33.33 9.64
CA THR A 68 15.90 -33.81 10.75
C THR A 68 16.35 -33.41 12.18
N VAL A 69 15.54 -33.12 13.20
CA VAL A 69 14.15 -33.41 13.61
C VAL A 69 13.66 -32.26 14.51
N ALA A 70 12.33 -32.08 14.59
CA ALA A 70 11.61 -31.30 15.58
C ALA A 70 11.95 -31.63 17.05
N ALA A 71 11.94 -30.63 17.94
CA ALA A 71 11.41 -30.78 19.31
C ALA A 71 11.23 -29.42 20.00
N LYS A 72 10.12 -29.33 20.74
CA LYS A 72 9.69 -28.28 21.67
C LYS A 72 10.71 -28.04 22.80
N SER A 73 10.79 -26.79 23.28
CA SER A 73 10.89 -26.42 24.72
C SER A 73 10.78 -24.90 24.84
N ALA A 74 9.74 -24.36 25.48
CA ALA A 74 9.56 -24.20 26.92
C ALA A 74 10.33 -23.00 27.49
N ARG A 75 9.53 -22.13 28.10
CA ARG A 75 9.80 -20.88 28.84
C ARG A 75 10.82 -21.07 29.97
N THR A 76 11.66 -20.06 30.19
CA THR A 76 12.15 -19.72 31.53
C THR A 76 12.18 -18.21 31.72
N VAL A 77 11.63 -17.78 32.87
CA VAL A 77 11.55 -16.40 33.37
C VAL A 77 12.81 -16.11 34.17
N ALA A 78 13.42 -14.94 34.00
CA ALA A 78 14.49 -14.46 34.87
C ALA A 78 14.11 -13.09 35.47
N ALA A 79 13.98 -13.07 36.80
CA ALA A 79 13.84 -11.87 37.62
C ALA A 79 15.20 -11.16 37.78
N LYS A 80 15.20 -9.83 37.86
CA LYS A 80 16.34 -9.06 38.38
C LYS A 80 15.86 -7.98 39.35
N SER A 81 16.55 -7.97 40.49
CA SER A 81 16.34 -7.17 41.70
C SER A 81 16.95 -5.78 41.59
N ALA A 82 16.37 -4.82 42.31
CA ALA A 82 16.81 -3.44 42.43
C ALA A 82 17.87 -3.28 43.54
N ARG A 83 18.76 -2.31 43.39
CA ARG A 83 19.72 -1.90 44.43
C ARG A 83 19.74 -0.36 44.53
N THR A 84 19.40 0.14 45.71
CA THR A 84 19.37 1.56 46.09
C THR A 84 20.69 1.94 46.76
N VAL A 85 21.20 3.15 46.51
CA VAL A 85 22.26 3.78 47.32
C VAL A 85 21.78 5.17 47.70
N ALA A 86 21.88 5.48 48.99
CA ALA A 86 21.54 6.75 49.62
C ALA A 86 22.82 7.51 50.01
N VAL A 87 22.80 8.84 49.91
CA VAL A 87 23.75 9.74 50.59
C VAL A 87 22.97 10.97 51.11
N LYS A 88 23.28 11.37 52.34
CA LYS A 88 22.73 12.49 53.12
C LYS A 88 23.57 13.77 52.93
N SER A 89 22.96 14.96 53.02
CA SER A 89 23.61 16.19 53.52
C SER A 89 22.57 17.21 54.06
N ALA A 90 23.06 18.20 54.82
CA ALA A 90 22.42 18.84 55.97
C ALA A 90 21.79 20.26 55.75
N ARG A 91 21.44 20.91 56.88
CA ARG A 91 20.42 21.94 57.24
C ARG A 91 20.53 23.41 56.68
N PRO A 92 19.47 24.26 56.87
CA PRO A 92 19.18 25.61 56.29
C PRO A 92 19.49 26.77 57.30
N PRO A 93 19.04 28.07 57.25
CA PRO A 93 17.88 28.70 56.56
C PRO A 93 17.98 30.17 56.05
N ALA A 94 16.92 30.66 55.37
CA ALA A 94 16.41 32.04 55.51
C ALA A 94 14.93 32.15 55.05
N ASN A 95 14.18 32.96 55.80
CA ASN A 95 12.73 33.12 55.83
C ASN A 95 12.12 33.73 54.55
N ASN A 96 10.88 33.32 54.22
CA ASN A 96 9.80 34.28 54.05
C ASN A 96 8.42 33.64 54.30
N THR A 97 7.73 34.24 55.25
CA THR A 97 6.34 34.05 55.68
C THR A 97 5.34 34.24 54.54
N MET A 98 4.41 33.29 54.35
CA MET A 98 3.00 33.59 54.04
C MET A 98 2.08 32.45 54.50
N GLN A 99 1.24 32.80 55.48
CA GLN A 99 -0.14 32.41 55.76
C GLN A 99 -0.64 31.00 55.39
N ALA A 100 -1.07 30.30 56.44
CA ALA A 100 -1.83 29.07 56.39
C ALA A 100 -3.20 29.27 55.72
N SER A 101 -3.51 28.42 54.73
CA SER A 101 -4.87 28.11 54.32
C SER A 101 -5.07 26.59 54.38
N GLY A 102 -6.25 26.18 54.87
CA GLY A 102 -6.53 24.84 55.36
C GLY A 102 -6.27 23.71 54.36
N SER A 103 -5.67 22.64 54.88
CA SER A 103 -5.50 21.34 54.24
C SER A 103 -6.83 20.75 53.78
N ARG A 104 -7.10 20.77 52.46
CA ARG A 104 -8.03 19.84 51.81
C ARG A 104 -7.23 18.65 51.30
N THR A 105 -7.29 17.55 52.04
CA THR A 105 -6.70 16.26 51.68
C THR A 105 -7.40 15.71 50.44
N VAL A 106 -6.76 15.83 49.28
CA VAL A 106 -7.20 15.14 48.05
C VAL A 106 -6.89 13.65 48.24
N LYS A 107 -7.93 12.86 48.55
CA LYS A 107 -7.85 11.39 48.53
C LYS A 107 -7.55 10.95 47.10
N THR A 108 -6.32 10.52 46.85
CA THR A 108 -5.96 9.82 45.62
C THR A 108 -6.60 8.43 45.66
N SER A 109 -7.75 8.28 45.02
CA SER A 109 -8.34 6.95 44.84
C SER A 109 -7.42 6.15 43.90
N ARG A 110 -6.64 5.21 44.46
CA ARG A 110 -6.00 4.16 43.65
C ARG A 110 -7.10 3.40 42.92
N LYS A 111 -7.24 3.60 41.61
CA LYS A 111 -8.12 2.76 40.78
C LYS A 111 -7.68 1.31 40.97
N ALA A 112 -8.59 0.47 41.44
CA ALA A 112 -8.36 -0.96 41.56
C ALA A 112 -7.93 -1.52 40.18
N PRO A 113 -6.98 -2.47 40.13
CA PRO A 113 -6.59 -3.10 38.88
C PRO A 113 -7.82 -3.75 38.26
N SER A 114 -8.16 -3.39 37.02
CA SER A 114 -9.27 -4.00 36.29
C SER A 114 -8.99 -5.51 36.20
N ARG A 115 -9.82 -6.34 36.84
CA ARG A 115 -9.81 -7.79 36.60
C ARG A 115 -10.06 -8.00 35.11
N ARG A 116 -9.02 -8.38 34.35
CA ARG A 116 -9.21 -8.90 32.99
C ARG A 116 -10.00 -10.19 33.16
N TYR A 117 -11.30 -10.15 32.85
CA TYR A 117 -12.11 -11.35 32.78
C TYR A 117 -11.50 -12.28 31.73
N TRP A 118 -10.93 -13.40 32.19
CA TRP A 118 -10.47 -14.46 31.31
C TRP A 118 -11.71 -15.15 30.77
N VAL A 119 -11.97 -14.95 29.47
CA VAL A 119 -13.00 -15.71 28.76
C VAL A 119 -12.34 -17.02 28.31
N PRO A 120 -12.85 -18.19 28.75
CA PRO A 120 -12.32 -19.47 28.28
C PRO A 120 -12.41 -19.54 26.75
N PRO A 121 -11.40 -20.11 26.07
CA PRO A 121 -11.46 -20.29 24.63
C PRO A 121 -12.66 -21.18 24.26
N PRO A 122 -13.30 -20.95 23.10
CA PRO A 122 -14.42 -21.79 22.64
C PRO A 122 -14.02 -23.26 22.57
N SER A 123 -14.98 -24.17 22.79
CA SER A 123 -14.73 -25.63 22.72
C SER A 123 -14.24 -26.05 21.33
N VAL A 124 -13.65 -27.24 21.23
CA VAL A 124 -13.14 -27.76 19.94
C VAL A 124 -14.28 -27.86 18.91
N GLU A 125 -15.46 -28.27 19.35
CA GLU A 125 -16.67 -28.41 18.55
C GLU A 125 -17.14 -27.05 18.02
N VAL A 126 -17.17 -26.02 18.88
CA VAL A 126 -17.51 -24.64 18.49
C VAL A 126 -16.51 -24.11 17.47
N ARG A 127 -15.21 -24.33 17.68
CA ARG A 127 -14.17 -23.90 16.72
C ARG A 127 -14.33 -24.61 15.37
N LYS A 128 -14.61 -25.92 15.37
CA LYS A 128 -14.81 -26.70 14.15
C LYS A 128 -16.06 -26.23 13.39
N ALA A 129 -17.18 -26.02 14.08
CA ALA A 129 -18.40 -25.52 13.47
C ALA A 129 -18.21 -24.12 12.88
N ALA A 130 -17.56 -23.22 13.63
CA ALA A 130 -17.24 -21.88 13.15
C ALA A 130 -16.32 -21.91 11.91
N PHE A 131 -15.31 -22.79 11.89
CA PHE A 131 -14.44 -22.97 10.74
C PHE A 131 -15.19 -23.49 9.51
N GLN A 132 -16.10 -24.45 9.68
CA GLN A 132 -16.94 -24.96 8.59
C GLN A 132 -17.85 -23.87 8.03
N GLN A 133 -18.45 -23.04 8.89
CA GLN A 133 -19.28 -21.92 8.44
C GLN A 133 -18.47 -20.87 7.67
N VAL A 134 -17.30 -20.48 8.18
CA VAL A 134 -16.40 -19.54 7.49
C VAL A 134 -15.93 -20.11 6.16
N SER A 135 -15.56 -21.39 6.11
CA SER A 135 -15.14 -22.03 4.86
C SER A 135 -16.29 -22.08 3.85
N GLY A 136 -17.49 -22.49 4.29
CA GLY A 136 -18.66 -22.55 3.42
C GLY A 136 -19.10 -21.19 2.87
N SER A 137 -19.08 -20.14 3.70
CA SER A 137 -19.40 -18.77 3.23
C SER A 137 -18.36 -18.25 2.24
N MET A 138 -17.09 -18.59 2.46
CA MET A 138 -16.01 -18.22 1.56
C MET A 138 -16.00 -19.07 0.30
N ASP A 139 -16.46 -20.33 0.29
CA ASP A 139 -16.49 -21.20 -0.89
C ASP A 139 -17.71 -21.02 -1.79
N ALA A 140 -18.82 -20.51 -1.25
CA ALA A 140 -20.00 -20.18 -2.04
C ALA A 140 -19.63 -19.29 -3.24
N TYR A 141 -20.37 -19.36 -4.35
CA TYR A 141 -20.13 -18.50 -5.52
C TYR A 141 -21.31 -17.54 -5.75
N PRO A 142 -21.60 -16.60 -4.81
CA PRO A 142 -22.66 -15.63 -5.03
C PRO A 142 -22.32 -14.68 -6.19
N GLU A 143 -23.32 -13.97 -6.70
CA GLU A 143 -23.05 -12.75 -7.47
C GLU A 143 -22.44 -11.71 -6.50
N THR A 144 -21.11 -11.75 -6.35
CA THR A 144 -20.38 -10.99 -5.32
C THR A 144 -19.99 -9.58 -5.75
N PHE A 145 -19.99 -9.33 -7.05
CA PHE A 145 -19.69 -8.03 -7.61
C PHE A 145 -20.97 -7.33 -8.03
N GLU A 146 -21.21 -6.18 -7.42
CA GLU A 146 -22.16 -5.21 -7.94
C GLU A 146 -21.44 -4.41 -9.04
N ASN A 147 -22.14 -4.18 -10.15
CA ASN A 147 -21.60 -3.53 -11.36
C ASN A 147 -20.34 -4.22 -11.94
N ALA A 148 -20.37 -5.55 -12.07
CA ALA A 148 -19.22 -6.35 -12.55
C ALA A 148 -18.70 -5.93 -13.94
N ALA A 149 -19.53 -5.31 -14.79
CA ALA A 149 -19.12 -4.79 -16.10
C ALA A 149 -17.99 -3.73 -15.99
N ALA A 150 -17.89 -3.00 -14.87
CA ALA A 150 -16.81 -2.05 -14.62
C ALA A 150 -15.41 -2.70 -14.52
N LEU A 151 -15.33 -4.04 -14.40
CA LEU A 151 -14.08 -4.80 -14.39
C LEU A 151 -13.52 -5.06 -15.79
N VAL A 152 -14.32 -4.85 -16.85
CA VAL A 152 -13.93 -5.16 -18.24
C VAL A 152 -12.64 -4.46 -18.69
N PRO A 153 -12.39 -3.16 -18.40
CA PRO A 153 -11.13 -2.52 -18.79
C PRO A 153 -9.89 -3.21 -18.22
N PHE A 154 -9.92 -3.64 -16.95
CA PHE A 154 -8.85 -4.43 -16.36
C PHE A 154 -8.72 -5.81 -17.02
N PHE A 155 -9.84 -6.48 -17.31
CA PHE A 155 -9.84 -7.77 -18.01
C PHE A 155 -9.30 -7.70 -19.43
N GLU A 156 -9.55 -6.61 -20.16
CA GLU A 156 -8.92 -6.34 -21.45
C GLU A 156 -7.40 -6.23 -21.32
N ARG A 157 -6.90 -5.57 -20.27
CA ARG A 157 -5.46 -5.48 -19.99
C ARG A 157 -4.88 -6.87 -19.70
N LEU A 158 -5.54 -7.67 -18.86
CA LEU A 158 -5.13 -9.05 -18.56
C LEU A 158 -5.15 -9.94 -19.81
N TYR A 159 -6.18 -9.84 -20.65
CA TYR A 159 -6.29 -10.64 -21.87
C TYR A 159 -5.17 -10.35 -22.88
N ARG A 160 -4.69 -9.11 -22.93
CA ARG A 160 -3.63 -8.66 -23.84
C ARG A 160 -2.23 -8.88 -23.29
N ILE A 161 -2.09 -9.42 -22.08
CA ILE A 161 -0.77 -9.67 -21.51
C ILE A 161 -0.04 -10.75 -22.32
N LYS A 162 1.20 -10.46 -22.68
CA LYS A 162 2.14 -11.36 -23.37
C LYS A 162 3.50 -11.20 -22.68
N GLU A 163 4.44 -12.11 -22.93
CA GLU A 163 5.78 -12.04 -22.31
C GLU A 163 6.52 -10.73 -22.59
N GLU A 164 6.25 -10.08 -23.73
CA GLU A 164 6.85 -8.80 -24.12
C GLU A 164 6.00 -7.58 -23.72
N SER A 165 4.79 -7.79 -23.20
CA SER A 165 3.91 -6.69 -22.80
C SER A 165 4.48 -6.01 -21.54
N PRO A 166 4.43 -4.67 -21.45
CA PRO A 166 4.75 -3.96 -20.22
C PRO A 166 3.93 -4.50 -19.05
N ALA A 167 4.55 -4.51 -17.87
CA ALA A 167 3.88 -4.95 -16.66
C ALA A 167 2.55 -4.21 -16.41
N ILE A 168 1.55 -4.94 -15.91
CA ILE A 168 0.25 -4.39 -15.52
C ILE A 168 0.29 -3.99 -14.06
N HIS A 169 -0.29 -2.85 -13.73
CA HIS A 169 -0.17 -2.25 -12.41
C HIS A 169 -1.52 -2.16 -11.70
N VAL A 170 -1.58 -2.74 -10.50
CA VAL A 170 -2.73 -2.64 -9.60
C VAL A 170 -2.32 -1.88 -8.35
N LEU A 171 -3.00 -0.77 -8.09
CA LEU A 171 -2.82 0.04 -6.88
C LEU A 171 -3.87 -0.33 -5.85
N HIS A 172 -3.47 -0.91 -4.72
CA HIS A 172 -4.38 -1.26 -3.62
C HIS A 172 -4.22 -0.29 -2.45
N TYR A 173 -5.06 0.74 -2.42
CA TYR A 173 -5.21 1.68 -1.32
C TYR A 173 -6.13 1.10 -0.24
N GLY A 174 -5.79 1.29 1.02
CA GLY A 174 -6.66 0.87 2.10
C GLY A 174 -6.16 1.23 3.50
N ASP A 175 -6.80 0.62 4.48
CA ASP A 175 -6.50 0.81 5.89
C ASP A 175 -5.53 -0.25 6.44
N SER A 176 -5.64 -0.60 7.73
CA SER A 176 -4.81 -1.61 8.39
C SER A 176 -4.96 -3.02 7.79
N HIS A 177 -6.11 -3.34 7.19
CA HIS A 177 -6.32 -4.62 6.50
C HIS A 177 -5.36 -4.75 5.31
N THR A 178 -5.26 -3.69 4.50
CA THR A 178 -4.33 -3.59 3.38
C THR A 178 -2.88 -3.43 3.86
N ALA A 179 -2.63 -2.60 4.88
CA ALA A 179 -1.30 -2.33 5.42
C ALA A 179 -0.59 -3.56 6.01
N SER A 180 -1.37 -4.59 6.38
CA SER A 180 -0.84 -5.87 6.86
C SER A 180 0.00 -6.62 5.82
N ASP A 181 -0.17 -6.28 4.53
CA ASP A 181 0.30 -7.00 3.34
C ASP A 181 -0.16 -8.46 3.25
N ASP A 182 -0.87 -9.06 4.22
CA ASP A 182 -1.30 -10.46 4.12
C ASP A 182 -2.33 -10.66 2.99
N LEU A 183 -3.36 -9.80 2.94
CA LEU A 183 -4.41 -9.86 1.91
C LEU A 183 -3.86 -9.42 0.54
N PRO A 184 -3.17 -8.27 0.41
CA PRO A 184 -2.55 -7.89 -0.86
C PRO A 184 -1.50 -8.89 -1.36
N HIS A 185 -0.72 -9.52 -0.47
CA HIS A 185 0.25 -10.54 -0.85
C HIS A 185 -0.43 -11.80 -1.41
N ALA A 186 -1.54 -12.25 -0.82
CA ALA A 186 -2.32 -13.37 -1.34
C ALA A 186 -2.80 -13.10 -2.78
N LEU A 187 -3.30 -11.88 -3.04
CA LEU A 187 -3.68 -11.42 -4.37
C LEU A 187 -2.47 -11.37 -5.30
N ARG A 188 -1.37 -10.74 -4.85
CA ARG A 188 -0.11 -10.63 -5.59
C ARG A 188 0.37 -11.99 -6.07
N GLN A 189 0.48 -12.96 -5.18
CA GLN A 189 0.93 -14.32 -5.52
C GLN A 189 0.02 -14.97 -6.55
N ALA A 190 -1.30 -14.97 -6.32
CA ALA A 190 -2.23 -15.64 -7.22
C ALA A 190 -2.28 -14.99 -8.62
N PHE A 191 -2.25 -13.67 -8.70
CA PHE A 191 -2.21 -12.94 -9.97
C PHE A 191 -0.86 -13.12 -10.69
N GLN A 192 0.26 -13.08 -9.96
CA GLN A 192 1.58 -13.28 -10.56
C GLN A 192 1.81 -14.71 -11.04
N GLU A 193 1.26 -15.71 -10.35
CA GLU A 193 1.29 -17.10 -10.78
C GLU A 193 0.57 -17.29 -12.11
N ARG A 194 -0.58 -16.61 -12.31
CA ARG A 194 -1.38 -16.75 -13.54
C ARG A 194 -0.93 -15.86 -14.69
N PHE A 195 -0.52 -14.63 -14.40
CA PHE A 195 -0.25 -13.59 -15.41
C PHE A 195 1.21 -13.15 -15.48
N GLY A 196 2.10 -13.82 -14.75
CA GLY A 196 3.53 -13.51 -14.72
C GLY A 196 3.90 -12.56 -13.58
N ASN A 197 5.11 -12.75 -13.04
CA ASN A 197 5.61 -11.97 -11.93
C ASN A 197 6.14 -10.59 -12.38
N GLY A 198 5.33 -9.55 -12.17
CA GLY A 198 5.71 -8.15 -12.44
C GLY A 198 6.63 -7.53 -11.39
N GLY A 199 7.03 -8.28 -10.35
CA GLY A 199 7.85 -7.81 -9.25
C GLY A 199 7.05 -7.15 -8.12
N PRO A 200 7.74 -6.57 -7.12
CA PRO A 200 7.11 -6.00 -5.93
C PRO A 200 6.27 -4.72 -6.17
N GLY A 201 6.56 -4.00 -7.25
CA GLY A 201 5.97 -2.71 -7.57
C GLY A 201 6.40 -1.59 -6.62
N PHE A 202 5.50 -0.64 -6.37
CA PHE A 202 5.71 0.42 -5.40
C PHE A 202 5.82 -0.09 -3.96
N ALA A 203 6.77 0.48 -3.22
CA ALA A 203 6.99 0.30 -1.80
C ALA A 203 7.12 1.66 -1.11
N MET A 204 6.54 1.78 0.08
CA MET A 204 6.73 2.96 0.92
C MET A 204 8.21 3.09 1.37
N PRO A 205 8.69 4.32 1.63
CA PRO A 205 10.09 4.51 1.99
C PRO A 205 10.38 3.93 3.38
N GLY A 206 11.45 3.14 3.49
CA GLY A 206 11.92 2.58 4.76
C GLY A 206 10.85 1.75 5.49
N SER A 207 10.74 1.97 6.80
CA SER A 207 9.71 1.38 7.68
C SER A 207 8.88 2.51 8.30
N PRO A 208 7.93 3.09 7.55
CA PRO A 208 7.30 4.36 7.91
C PRO A 208 6.44 4.32 9.17
N PHE A 209 5.85 3.17 9.49
CA PHE A 209 5.05 3.02 10.70
C PHE A 209 5.22 1.64 11.31
N ARG A 210 4.88 1.53 12.59
CA ARG A 210 4.98 0.27 13.31
C ARG A 210 4.11 -0.79 12.65
N GLY A 211 4.71 -1.94 12.36
CA GLY A 211 4.03 -3.07 11.72
C GLY A 211 4.00 -3.00 10.20
N TYR A 212 4.56 -1.96 9.57
CA TYR A 212 4.81 -1.97 8.13
C TYR A 212 5.69 -3.17 7.79
N ARG A 213 5.23 -3.97 6.83
CA ARG A 213 5.97 -5.11 6.31
C ARG A 213 5.55 -5.36 4.88
N ARG A 214 6.44 -6.03 4.16
CA ARG A 214 6.23 -6.52 2.81
C ARG A 214 6.82 -7.93 2.74
N PHE A 215 6.14 -8.85 2.07
CA PHE A 215 6.61 -10.24 1.93
C PHE A 215 7.63 -10.43 0.81
N ASP A 216 7.67 -9.49 -0.13
CA ASP A 216 8.43 -9.50 -1.38
C ASP A 216 9.70 -8.63 -1.35
N LEU A 217 9.92 -7.89 -0.26
CA LEU A 217 11.08 -7.03 -0.06
C LEU A 217 11.38 -6.86 1.43
N ARG A 218 12.56 -6.31 1.76
CA ARG A 218 12.89 -5.88 3.11
C ARG A 218 13.29 -4.42 3.11
N SER A 219 12.81 -3.66 4.09
CA SER A 219 13.18 -2.26 4.26
C SER A 219 13.47 -1.94 5.72
N TRP A 220 14.30 -0.93 5.94
CA TRP A 220 14.67 -0.44 7.26
C TRP A 220 15.08 1.03 7.19
N ASN A 221 15.04 1.74 8.32
CA ASN A 221 15.63 3.07 8.44
C ASN A 221 16.14 3.33 9.85
N SER A 222 17.10 4.26 9.95
CA SER A 222 17.61 4.77 11.22
C SER A 222 16.55 5.59 11.97
N ARG A 223 16.83 5.94 13.24
CA ARG A 223 15.80 6.42 14.18
C ARG A 223 15.32 7.85 13.96
N ARG A 224 16.06 8.72 13.24
CA ARG A 224 15.70 10.15 13.14
C ARG A 224 15.00 10.51 11.83
N TRP A 225 14.42 9.52 11.17
CA TRP A 225 13.43 9.74 10.12
C TRP A 225 12.07 10.04 10.75
N THR A 226 11.39 11.04 10.19
CA THR A 226 10.05 11.46 10.60
C THR A 226 9.06 11.06 9.52
N THR A 227 8.04 10.29 9.89
CA THR A 227 6.94 9.89 9.01
C THR A 227 5.82 10.92 9.03
N GLU A 228 5.33 11.27 7.85
CA GLU A 228 4.13 12.10 7.63
C GLU A 228 3.17 11.36 6.67
N GLY A 229 1.91 11.79 6.61
CA GLY A 229 0.84 11.17 5.83
C GLY A 229 0.07 10.06 6.55
N THR A 230 0.23 9.94 7.87
CA THR A 230 -0.49 8.96 8.70
C THR A 230 -1.60 9.61 9.51
N PRO A 231 -2.62 8.87 10.01
CA PRO A 231 -3.64 9.45 10.90
C PRO A 231 -3.07 10.16 12.14
N LEU A 232 -1.89 9.74 12.61
CA LEU A 232 -1.21 10.36 13.76
C LEU A 232 -0.45 11.64 13.41
N ARG A 233 -0.06 11.80 12.15
CA ARG A 233 0.67 12.96 11.64
C ARG A 233 0.37 13.10 10.15
N ALA A 234 -0.62 13.94 9.83
CA ALA A 234 -0.96 14.28 8.45
C ALA A 234 0.24 14.93 7.75
N GLY A 235 0.79 16.01 8.30
CA GLY A 235 1.91 16.71 7.68
C GLY A 235 1.42 17.77 6.69
N ASP A 236 2.18 18.00 5.63
CA ASP A 236 1.95 19.08 4.65
C ASP A 236 1.27 18.61 3.34
N GLY A 237 0.86 17.34 3.26
CA GLY A 237 0.23 16.77 2.07
C GLY A 237 1.22 16.38 0.96
N LEU A 238 2.51 16.75 1.07
CA LEU A 238 3.54 16.43 0.07
C LEU A 238 4.01 14.98 0.23
N HIS A 239 3.08 14.06 0.02
CA HIS A 239 3.25 12.63 0.19
C HIS A 239 3.34 11.95 -1.18
N GLY A 240 4.05 10.84 -1.24
CA GLY A 240 4.20 10.06 -2.47
C GLY A 240 2.94 9.31 -2.87
N LEU A 241 3.06 8.44 -3.87
CA LEU A 241 1.98 7.60 -4.38
C LEU A 241 1.18 6.86 -3.28
N GLY A 242 1.87 6.40 -2.24
CA GLY A 242 1.28 5.68 -1.11
C GLY A 242 0.81 6.53 0.05
N GLY A 243 0.77 7.85 -0.09
CA GLY A 243 0.25 8.73 0.95
C GLY A 243 1.12 8.90 2.18
N VAL A 244 2.37 8.46 2.12
CA VAL A 244 3.34 8.55 3.22
C VAL A 244 4.66 9.08 2.71
N SER A 245 5.36 9.86 3.56
CA SER A 245 6.74 10.26 3.30
C SER A 245 7.62 10.05 4.53
N LEU A 246 8.92 9.87 4.31
CA LEU A 246 9.95 9.85 5.36
C LEU A 246 10.89 11.03 5.17
N THR A 247 11.06 11.86 6.21
CA THR A 247 11.95 13.02 6.19
C THR A 247 13.05 12.90 7.24
N ALA A 248 14.30 13.09 6.84
CA ALA A 248 15.44 13.25 7.74
C ALA A 248 15.98 14.68 7.68
N ARG A 249 16.44 15.20 8.82
CA ARG A 249 17.03 16.55 8.98
C ARG A 249 18.35 16.49 9.75
N ARG A 250 19.09 15.40 9.56
CA ARG A 250 20.36 15.11 10.23
C ARG A 250 21.26 14.39 9.26
N GLU A 251 22.54 14.70 9.30
CA GLU A 251 23.58 13.95 8.61
C GLU A 251 23.67 12.50 9.13
N GLY A 252 23.98 11.56 8.24
CA GLY A 252 24.26 10.16 8.58
C GLY A 252 23.04 9.26 8.77
N GLU A 253 21.82 9.79 8.73
CA GLU A 253 20.60 8.99 8.78
C GLU A 253 20.45 8.18 7.49
N SER A 254 19.99 6.93 7.61
CA SER A 254 19.95 5.97 6.51
C SER A 254 18.61 5.29 6.34
N VAL A 255 18.23 5.01 5.10
CA VAL A 255 17.11 4.15 4.70
C VAL A 255 17.66 3.05 3.78
N SER A 256 17.22 1.81 3.97
CA SER A 256 17.61 0.70 3.09
C SER A 256 16.42 -0.04 2.50
N LEU A 257 16.66 -0.65 1.35
CA LEU A 257 15.74 -1.52 0.62
C LEU A 257 16.52 -2.71 0.05
N THR A 258 16.12 -3.93 0.40
CA THR A 258 16.61 -5.18 -0.20
C THR A 258 15.51 -5.81 -1.03
N VAL A 259 15.74 -5.93 -2.33
CA VAL A 259 14.70 -6.25 -3.30
C VAL A 259 15.30 -6.73 -4.62
N GLU A 260 14.52 -7.50 -5.39
CA GLU A 260 14.90 -7.97 -6.73
C GLU A 260 13.90 -7.45 -7.77
N GLY A 261 14.41 -7.08 -8.94
CA GLY A 261 13.62 -6.68 -10.10
C GLY A 261 14.49 -6.18 -11.25
N ASP A 262 13.92 -6.17 -12.46
CA ASP A 262 14.61 -5.69 -13.68
C ASP A 262 14.84 -4.17 -13.68
N HIS A 263 13.91 -3.43 -13.07
CA HIS A 263 13.92 -1.98 -12.95
C HIS A 263 13.74 -1.58 -11.50
N ALA A 264 14.53 -0.61 -11.03
CA ALA A 264 14.44 -0.03 -9.70
C ALA A 264 14.54 1.49 -9.78
N GLU A 265 13.72 2.18 -8.99
CA GLU A 265 13.68 3.63 -8.95
C GLU A 265 13.39 4.14 -7.53
N LEU A 266 14.11 5.17 -7.10
CA LEU A 266 13.82 5.91 -5.87
C LEU A 266 12.96 7.14 -6.20
N LEU A 267 11.91 7.36 -5.42
CA LEU A 267 11.08 8.56 -5.47
C LEU A 267 11.39 9.45 -4.27
N PHE A 268 11.61 10.74 -4.50
CA PHE A 268 11.94 11.72 -3.46
C PHE A 268 11.36 13.09 -3.80
N LEU A 269 11.30 13.97 -2.81
CA LEU A 269 10.85 15.34 -2.99
C LEU A 269 12.07 16.24 -3.24
N ARG A 270 12.06 17.00 -4.34
CA ARG A 270 12.89 18.20 -4.45
C ARG A 270 12.20 19.35 -3.74
N GLN A 271 12.96 20.20 -3.06
CA GLN A 271 12.41 21.32 -2.30
C GLN A 271 13.49 22.39 -2.03
N PRO A 272 13.11 23.66 -1.86
CA PRO A 272 14.06 24.72 -1.55
C PRO A 272 14.80 24.47 -0.23
N GLY A 273 16.12 24.62 -0.25
CA GLY A 273 17.00 24.29 0.86
C GLY A 273 17.09 22.79 1.12
N GLY A 274 16.80 21.95 0.12
CA GLY A 274 16.91 20.50 0.18
C GLY A 274 18.33 20.04 0.52
N GLY A 275 18.42 18.92 1.23
CA GLY A 275 19.71 18.29 1.54
C GLY A 275 20.23 17.43 0.40
N SER A 276 21.25 16.62 0.69
CA SER A 276 21.76 15.61 -0.22
C SER A 276 21.91 14.27 0.47
N PHE A 277 21.90 13.20 -0.32
CA PHE A 277 22.12 11.84 0.17
C PHE A 277 23.05 11.06 -0.77
N ASP A 278 23.88 10.21 -0.18
CA ASP A 278 24.65 9.19 -0.88
C ASP A 278 23.78 7.97 -1.17
N ILE A 279 24.09 7.28 -2.27
CA ILE A 279 23.53 5.99 -2.62
C ILE A 279 24.62 4.93 -2.51
N TYR A 280 24.31 3.82 -1.85
CA TYR A 280 25.15 2.64 -1.86
C TYR A 280 24.35 1.46 -2.42
N LEU A 281 25.00 0.69 -3.29
CA LEU A 281 24.48 -0.57 -3.81
C LEU A 281 25.40 -1.68 -3.34
N ASN A 282 24.86 -2.63 -2.57
CA ASN A 282 25.63 -3.74 -2.00
C ASN A 282 26.89 -3.29 -1.22
N GLY A 283 26.83 -2.10 -0.61
CA GLY A 283 27.92 -1.48 0.14
C GLY A 283 28.85 -0.57 -0.68
N GLU A 284 28.74 -0.57 -2.00
CA GLU A 284 29.55 0.28 -2.88
C GLU A 284 28.87 1.61 -3.15
N HIS A 285 29.60 2.72 -2.97
CA HIS A 285 29.09 4.07 -3.25
C HIS A 285 28.84 4.27 -4.74
N GLN A 286 27.61 4.64 -5.09
CA GLN A 286 27.18 4.85 -6.49
C GLN A 286 27.16 6.33 -6.87
N GLY A 287 27.08 7.24 -5.88
CA GLY A 287 27.03 8.67 -6.12
C GLY A 287 26.22 9.41 -5.07
N THR A 288 26.03 10.70 -5.32
CA THR A 288 25.33 11.64 -4.45
C THR A 288 24.21 12.33 -5.22
N VAL A 289 23.06 12.50 -4.56
CA VAL A 289 21.91 13.21 -5.10
C VAL A 289 21.65 14.46 -4.29
N ASP A 290 21.48 15.59 -4.96
CA ASP A 290 21.00 16.84 -4.38
C ASP A 290 19.47 16.92 -4.52
N THR A 291 18.80 17.34 -3.44
CA THR A 291 17.34 17.51 -3.38
C THR A 291 16.90 18.97 -3.36
N ASP A 292 17.84 19.91 -3.43
CA ASP A 292 17.53 21.33 -3.56
C ASP A 292 16.89 21.65 -4.92
N GLY A 293 15.99 22.62 -4.93
CA GLY A 293 15.30 23.11 -6.13
C GLY A 293 13.83 23.41 -5.91
N GLU A 294 13.10 23.59 -7.01
CA GLU A 294 11.65 23.81 -6.96
C GLU A 294 10.93 22.62 -6.32
N THR A 295 9.93 22.92 -5.49
CA THR A 295 9.15 21.88 -4.79
C THR A 295 8.40 21.01 -5.79
N GLY A 296 8.73 19.72 -5.83
CA GLY A 296 8.08 18.79 -6.74
C GLY A 296 8.59 17.36 -6.65
N PRO A 297 7.85 16.40 -7.24
CA PRO A 297 8.27 15.02 -7.27
C PRO A 297 9.53 14.89 -8.15
N ALA A 298 10.50 14.14 -7.65
CA ALA A 298 11.67 13.74 -8.41
C ALA A 298 11.91 12.24 -8.27
N SER A 299 12.65 11.70 -9.21
CA SER A 299 13.00 10.29 -9.19
C SER A 299 14.40 10.03 -9.71
N LEU A 300 14.93 8.88 -9.32
CA LEU A 300 16.25 8.41 -9.72
C LEU A 300 16.18 6.93 -10.07
N GLU A 301 16.54 6.60 -11.30
CA GLU A 301 16.79 5.21 -11.69
C GLU A 301 17.99 4.65 -10.92
N LEU A 302 17.79 3.47 -10.35
CA LEU A 302 18.80 2.77 -9.56
C LEU A 302 19.39 1.64 -10.39
N PRO A 303 20.70 1.37 -10.29
CA PRO A 303 21.29 0.23 -10.97
C PRO A 303 20.66 -1.07 -10.46
N THR A 304 20.33 -1.97 -11.38
CA THR A 304 19.82 -3.31 -11.10
C THR A 304 20.86 -4.37 -11.49
N GLY A 305 20.69 -5.58 -10.98
CA GLY A 305 21.61 -6.69 -11.21
C GLY A 305 20.90 -8.02 -11.05
N ARG A 306 21.66 -9.12 -11.20
CA ARG A 306 21.10 -10.46 -10.96
C ARG A 306 20.93 -10.69 -9.46
N GLY A 307 19.74 -11.14 -9.06
CA GLY A 307 19.41 -11.44 -7.67
C GLY A 307 19.07 -10.20 -6.83
N PRO A 308 18.84 -10.39 -5.52
CA PRO A 308 18.44 -9.30 -4.63
C PRO A 308 19.54 -8.23 -4.47
N MET A 309 19.17 -6.98 -4.70
CA MET A 309 20.02 -5.80 -4.52
C MET A 309 19.75 -5.15 -3.16
N LEU A 310 20.80 -4.75 -2.43
CA LEU A 310 20.71 -3.93 -1.23
C LEU A 310 21.03 -2.46 -1.56
N TYR A 311 19.99 -1.63 -1.60
CA TYR A 311 20.11 -0.18 -1.66
C TYR A 311 20.19 0.42 -0.27
N LEU A 312 21.07 1.39 -0.07
CA LEU A 312 21.16 2.22 1.14
C LEU A 312 21.28 3.69 0.73
N PHE A 313 20.40 4.53 1.24
CA PHE A 313 20.41 5.98 1.04
C PHE A 313 20.82 6.64 2.35
N ARG A 314 21.90 7.42 2.35
CA ARG A 314 22.46 8.04 3.56
C ARG A 314 22.56 9.55 3.42
N THR A 315 21.92 10.30 4.31
CA THR A 315 21.95 11.77 4.30
C THR A 315 23.35 12.32 4.56
N ARG A 316 23.71 13.42 3.90
CA ARG A 316 25.03 14.05 4.00
C ARG A 316 25.08 15.37 4.75
N SER A 317 23.91 15.92 5.11
CA SER A 317 23.83 17.21 5.80
C SER A 317 22.61 17.26 6.71
N ASN A 318 22.48 18.33 7.47
CA ASN A 318 21.31 18.60 8.31
C ASN A 318 20.13 19.22 7.53
N ALA A 319 20.32 19.53 6.25
CA ALA A 319 19.24 19.99 5.38
C ALA A 319 18.26 18.83 5.08
N PRO A 320 16.96 19.11 4.87
CA PRO A 320 15.94 18.08 4.77
C PRO A 320 16.07 17.22 3.51
N VAL A 321 16.05 15.90 3.69
CA VAL A 321 15.85 14.92 2.63
C VAL A 321 14.54 14.20 2.90
N ARG A 322 13.60 14.25 1.92
CA ARG A 322 12.30 13.59 2.02
C ARG A 322 12.15 12.53 0.92
N LEU A 323 12.01 11.27 1.33
CA LEU A 323 11.76 10.14 0.46
C LEU A 323 10.26 9.86 0.36
N LEU A 324 9.81 9.51 -0.84
CA LEU A 324 8.40 9.28 -1.19
C LEU A 324 8.10 7.80 -1.47
N GLY A 325 9.13 6.98 -1.67
CA GLY A 325 9.02 5.54 -1.88
C GLY A 325 10.01 5.02 -2.90
N SER A 326 9.82 3.78 -3.32
CA SER A 326 10.60 3.16 -4.39
C SER A 326 9.68 2.34 -5.30
N ILE A 327 10.02 2.24 -6.57
CA ILE A 327 9.34 1.34 -7.53
C ILE A 327 10.35 0.29 -7.94
N VAL A 328 10.03 -0.99 -7.72
CA VAL A 328 10.85 -2.10 -8.20
C VAL A 328 9.98 -3.11 -8.93
N GLN A 329 10.29 -3.39 -10.19
CA GLN A 329 9.42 -4.21 -11.04
C GLN A 329 10.20 -4.97 -12.10
N ASN A 330 9.60 -6.05 -12.60
CA ASN A 330 10.07 -6.77 -13.76
C ASN A 330 9.48 -6.17 -15.05
N ARG A 331 10.06 -6.52 -16.19
CA ARG A 331 9.65 -5.99 -17.50
C ARG A 331 8.21 -6.32 -17.88
N ALA A 332 7.74 -7.51 -17.49
CA ALA A 332 6.43 -8.04 -17.82
C ALA A 332 5.78 -8.71 -16.60
N GLY A 333 4.49 -9.01 -16.71
CA GLY A 333 3.70 -9.62 -15.64
C GLY A 333 2.80 -8.60 -14.94
N ILE A 334 2.43 -8.88 -13.70
CA ILE A 334 1.55 -8.02 -12.91
C ILE A 334 2.18 -7.63 -11.57
N THR A 335 2.05 -6.36 -11.20
CA THR A 335 2.35 -5.86 -9.86
C THR A 335 1.05 -5.65 -9.10
N TRP A 336 0.98 -6.14 -7.86
CA TRP A 336 -0.10 -5.82 -6.93
C TRP A 336 0.47 -5.04 -5.75
N GLU A 337 0.25 -3.73 -5.75
CA GLU A 337 0.99 -2.79 -4.91
C GLU A 337 0.20 -2.46 -3.65
N THR A 338 0.86 -2.58 -2.49
CA THR A 338 0.23 -2.37 -1.19
C THR A 338 0.41 -0.94 -0.73
N LEU A 339 -0.66 -0.16 -0.76
CA LEU A 339 -0.71 1.25 -0.35
C LEU A 339 -1.66 1.42 0.85
N GLY A 340 -1.57 0.49 1.80
CA GLY A 340 -2.35 0.51 3.03
C GLY A 340 -1.67 1.33 4.13
N ILE A 341 -2.44 2.11 4.88
CA ILE A 341 -1.97 2.87 6.04
C ILE A 341 -2.77 2.47 7.28
N ASN A 342 -2.08 2.13 8.37
CA ASN A 342 -2.74 1.71 9.61
C ASN A 342 -3.67 2.82 10.16
N GLY A 343 -4.94 2.44 10.41
CA GLY A 343 -5.95 3.35 10.95
C GLY A 343 -6.48 4.37 9.95
N ALA A 344 -6.17 4.22 8.67
CA ALA A 344 -6.54 5.19 7.66
C ALA A 344 -8.03 5.19 7.33
N GLN A 345 -8.51 6.38 6.96
CA GLN A 345 -9.84 6.58 6.37
C GLN A 345 -9.64 7.08 4.94
N VAL A 346 -10.61 6.81 4.06
CA VAL A 346 -10.55 7.19 2.65
C VAL A 346 -10.34 8.70 2.46
N SER A 347 -10.89 9.51 3.38
CA SER A 347 -10.80 10.97 3.30
C SER A 347 -9.39 11.52 3.42
N GLN A 348 -8.42 10.75 3.94
CA GLN A 348 -7.04 11.19 4.04
C GLN A 348 -6.39 11.43 2.67
N ILE A 349 -6.90 10.80 1.61
CA ILE A 349 -6.44 11.05 0.24
C ILE A 349 -6.73 12.50 -0.18
N LEU A 350 -7.75 13.14 0.41
CA LEU A 350 -8.08 14.54 0.14
C LEU A 350 -7.05 15.53 0.73
N ASP A 351 -6.20 15.07 1.65
CA ASP A 351 -5.14 15.88 2.25
C ASP A 351 -3.85 15.83 1.41
N TRP A 352 -3.78 15.00 0.37
CA TRP A 352 -2.58 14.84 -0.45
C TRP A 352 -2.48 15.92 -1.52
N ASP A 353 -1.24 16.37 -1.79
CA ASP A 353 -1.01 17.36 -2.86
C ASP A 353 -1.46 16.77 -4.21
N PRO A 354 -2.39 17.44 -4.92
CA PRO A 354 -2.99 16.88 -6.12
C PRO A 354 -2.00 16.80 -7.29
N ARG A 355 -0.96 17.65 -7.33
CA ARG A 355 0.04 17.64 -8.40
C ARG A 355 1.00 16.47 -8.23
N LEU A 356 1.42 16.19 -7.00
CA LEU A 356 2.24 15.02 -6.67
C LEU A 356 1.47 13.73 -6.93
N LEU A 357 0.24 13.63 -6.45
CA LEU A 357 -0.60 12.46 -6.68
C LEU A 357 -0.83 12.23 -8.18
N ALA A 358 -1.18 13.27 -8.93
CA ALA A 358 -1.36 13.19 -10.38
C ALA A 358 -0.09 12.68 -11.09
N THR A 359 1.07 13.23 -10.73
CA THR A 359 2.35 12.82 -11.32
C THR A 359 2.64 11.34 -11.05
N HIS A 360 2.43 10.89 -9.82
CA HIS A 360 2.71 9.50 -9.45
C HIS A 360 1.69 8.51 -10.04
N VAL A 361 0.40 8.84 -10.08
CA VAL A 361 -0.63 7.99 -10.69
C VAL A 361 -0.41 7.89 -12.20
N ALA A 362 -0.15 9.02 -12.88
CA ALA A 362 0.14 9.04 -14.32
C ALA A 362 1.40 8.22 -14.64
N LYS A 363 2.47 8.38 -13.84
CA LYS A 363 3.69 7.58 -13.99
C LYS A 363 3.44 6.10 -13.80
N ARG A 364 2.53 5.73 -12.89
CA ARG A 364 2.24 4.34 -12.61
C ARG A 364 1.39 3.67 -13.69
N ASP A 365 0.53 4.41 -14.41
CA ASP A 365 -0.44 3.87 -15.38
C ASP A 365 -1.21 2.64 -14.84
N PRO A 366 -1.99 2.80 -13.75
CA PRO A 366 -2.69 1.68 -13.16
C PRO A 366 -3.77 1.14 -14.11
N ALA A 367 -3.79 -0.18 -14.31
CA ALA A 367 -4.93 -0.84 -14.96
C ALA A 367 -6.11 -1.00 -13.99
N MET A 368 -5.83 -1.04 -12.68
CA MET A 368 -6.84 -1.08 -11.64
C MET A 368 -6.41 -0.31 -10.39
N ILE A 369 -7.37 0.37 -9.78
CA ILE A 369 -7.24 1.02 -8.48
C ILE A 369 -8.27 0.38 -7.53
N VAL A 370 -7.79 -0.21 -6.44
CA VAL A 370 -8.63 -0.81 -5.39
C VAL A 370 -8.66 0.14 -4.20
N LEU A 371 -9.87 0.48 -3.73
CA LEU A 371 -10.09 1.28 -2.53
C LEU A 371 -10.76 0.39 -1.46
N ALA A 372 -9.98 -0.04 -0.47
CA ALA A 372 -10.40 -0.91 0.63
C ALA A 372 -10.40 -0.15 1.96
N TYR A 373 -11.45 0.63 2.19
CA TYR A 373 -11.65 1.45 3.38
C TYR A 373 -13.05 1.21 3.98
N GLY A 374 -13.37 1.85 5.09
CA GLY A 374 -14.69 1.81 5.71
C GLY A 374 -14.68 1.33 7.16
N THR A 375 -13.68 0.55 7.58
CA THR A 375 -13.60 0.02 8.95
C THR A 375 -13.38 1.14 9.96
N ASN A 376 -12.45 2.06 9.68
CA ASN A 376 -12.14 3.18 10.58
C ASN A 376 -13.24 4.24 10.55
N GLU A 377 -13.90 4.42 9.40
CA GLU A 377 -15.05 5.29 9.27
C GLU A 377 -16.23 4.77 10.08
N ALA A 378 -16.56 3.48 9.99
CA ALA A 378 -17.66 2.84 10.74
C ALA A 378 -17.42 2.81 12.27
N THR A 379 -16.17 3.01 12.71
CA THR A 379 -15.80 3.03 14.12
C THR A 379 -15.52 4.45 14.64
N SER A 380 -15.57 5.46 13.77
CA SER A 380 -15.34 6.87 14.10
C SER A 380 -16.45 7.44 15.00
N PRO A 381 -16.12 8.16 16.08
CA PRO A 381 -17.11 8.84 16.90
C PRO A 381 -17.71 10.10 16.24
N HIS A 382 -17.08 10.60 15.17
CA HIS A 382 -17.49 11.82 14.45
C HIS A 382 -18.13 11.49 13.09
N TRP A 383 -18.75 10.32 12.98
CA TRP A 383 -19.36 9.83 11.76
C TRP A 383 -20.60 10.64 11.35
N SER A 384 -20.73 10.91 10.05
CA SER A 384 -21.96 11.39 9.41
C SER A 384 -22.07 10.76 8.03
N ASP A 385 -23.22 10.16 7.73
CA ASP A 385 -23.49 9.51 6.43
C ASP A 385 -23.25 10.48 5.27
N ALA A 386 -23.74 11.70 5.38
CA ALA A 386 -23.60 12.73 4.34
C ALA A 386 -22.15 13.17 4.13
N ASP A 387 -21.38 13.31 5.22
CA ASP A 387 -19.97 13.70 5.16
C ASP A 387 -19.11 12.59 4.53
N TYR A 388 -19.32 11.33 4.96
CA TYR A 388 -18.61 10.20 4.36
C TYR A 388 -18.92 10.04 2.88
N LEU A 389 -20.21 10.05 2.52
CA LEU A 389 -20.64 9.92 1.13
C LEU A 389 -20.04 11.03 0.25
N SER A 390 -20.04 12.29 0.73
CA SER A 390 -19.42 13.42 0.05
C SER A 390 -17.90 13.24 -0.13
N LYS A 391 -17.19 12.82 0.92
CA LYS A 391 -15.75 12.58 0.88
C LYS A 391 -15.39 11.42 -0.05
N LEU A 392 -16.15 10.33 -0.01
CA LEU A 392 -15.94 9.17 -0.88
C LEU A 392 -16.13 9.54 -2.35
N ARG A 393 -17.19 10.29 -2.70
CA ARG A 393 -17.37 10.81 -4.07
C ARG A 393 -16.17 11.62 -4.54
N LYS A 394 -15.66 12.52 -3.70
CA LYS A 394 -14.49 13.35 -4.05
C LYS A 394 -13.27 12.48 -4.35
N VAL A 395 -12.99 11.48 -3.50
CA VAL A 395 -11.83 10.58 -3.69
C VAL A 395 -11.98 9.74 -4.96
N VAL A 396 -13.15 9.14 -5.20
CA VAL A 396 -13.39 8.35 -6.42
C VAL A 396 -13.31 9.24 -7.66
N GLY A 397 -13.86 10.46 -7.60
CA GLY A 397 -13.75 11.45 -8.66
C GLY A 397 -12.31 11.88 -8.98
N ILE A 398 -11.46 12.01 -7.96
CA ILE A 398 -10.01 12.26 -8.15
C ILE A 398 -9.39 11.11 -8.96
N PHE A 399 -9.54 9.86 -8.52
CA PHE A 399 -8.92 8.74 -9.24
C PHE A 399 -9.52 8.50 -10.63
N ARG A 400 -10.82 8.74 -10.82
CA ARG A 400 -11.44 8.67 -12.15
C ARG A 400 -10.86 9.73 -13.09
N THR A 401 -10.54 10.92 -12.57
CA THR A 401 -9.88 11.99 -13.34
C THR A 401 -8.42 11.65 -13.65
N LEU A 402 -7.67 11.13 -12.66
CA LEU A 402 -6.24 10.84 -12.80
C LEU A 402 -5.95 9.57 -13.62
N ALA A 403 -6.86 8.61 -13.63
CA ALA A 403 -6.71 7.33 -14.33
C ALA A 403 -8.03 6.92 -15.02
N PRO A 404 -8.47 7.62 -16.07
CA PRO A 404 -9.79 7.41 -16.68
C PRO A 404 -9.96 6.02 -17.30
N ALA A 405 -8.87 5.39 -17.75
CA ALA A 405 -8.87 4.04 -18.31
C ALA A 405 -8.79 2.92 -17.26
N ALA A 406 -8.51 3.25 -15.99
CA ALA A 406 -8.39 2.25 -14.94
C ALA A 406 -9.76 1.74 -14.50
N THR A 407 -9.87 0.44 -14.25
CA THR A 407 -10.95 -0.09 -13.43
C THR A 407 -10.79 0.46 -12.01
N ILE A 408 -11.87 0.95 -11.40
CA ILE A 408 -11.92 1.28 -9.98
C ILE A 408 -12.76 0.20 -9.29
N LEU A 409 -12.18 -0.45 -8.30
CA LEU A 409 -12.84 -1.45 -7.46
C LEU A 409 -12.94 -0.91 -6.04
N LEU A 410 -14.17 -0.76 -5.55
CA LEU A 410 -14.43 -0.54 -4.13
C LEU A 410 -14.54 -1.89 -3.43
N VAL A 411 -13.72 -2.10 -2.40
CA VAL A 411 -13.82 -3.25 -1.51
C VAL A 411 -14.47 -2.78 -0.23
N GLY A 412 -15.67 -3.28 0.05
CA GLY A 412 -16.39 -2.94 1.28
C GLY A 412 -15.63 -3.39 2.52
N PRO A 413 -15.85 -2.76 3.69
CA PRO A 413 -15.20 -3.19 4.92
C PRO A 413 -15.67 -4.59 5.33
N PRO A 414 -14.81 -5.39 6.00
CA PRO A 414 -15.20 -6.67 6.56
C PRO A 414 -16.26 -6.49 7.66
N ASP A 415 -16.99 -7.57 7.99
CA ASP A 415 -17.75 -7.56 9.24
C ASP A 415 -16.80 -7.36 10.41
N CYS A 416 -17.11 -6.38 11.26
CA CYS A 416 -16.27 -6.05 12.41
C CYS A 416 -17.12 -5.52 13.56
N ARG A 417 -16.52 -5.49 14.75
CA ARG A 417 -17.09 -4.84 15.92
C ARG A 417 -17.10 -3.33 15.70
N VAL A 418 -18.30 -2.78 15.56
CA VAL A 418 -18.55 -1.33 15.55
C VAL A 418 -19.12 -0.85 16.87
N ARG A 419 -18.94 0.45 17.15
CA ARG A 419 -19.52 1.10 18.34
C ARG A 419 -21.01 1.38 18.17
N SER A 420 -21.39 1.83 16.98
CA SER A 420 -22.75 2.21 16.65
C SER A 420 -23.38 1.13 15.77
N PRO A 421 -24.47 0.48 16.19
CA PRO A 421 -25.24 -0.40 15.33
C PRO A 421 -25.62 0.32 14.03
N GLY A 422 -25.50 -0.36 12.89
CA GLY A 422 -25.84 0.21 11.57
C GLY A 422 -24.72 1.02 10.89
N ALA A 423 -23.71 1.51 11.61
CA ALA A 423 -22.63 2.33 11.01
C ALA A 423 -21.92 1.62 9.85
N LEU A 424 -21.62 0.33 10.02
CA LEU A 424 -21.00 -0.47 8.96
C LEU A 424 -21.92 -0.65 7.75
N ALA A 425 -23.23 -0.78 7.98
CA ALA A 425 -24.20 -0.89 6.89
C ALA A 425 -24.33 0.44 6.12
N ALA A 426 -24.32 1.58 6.82
CA ALA A 426 -24.33 2.90 6.21
C ALA A 426 -23.08 3.17 5.37
N VAL A 427 -21.89 2.76 5.85
CA VAL A 427 -20.65 2.81 5.06
C VAL A 427 -20.76 1.99 3.78
N ILE A 428 -21.19 0.72 3.90
CA ILE A 428 -21.34 -0.17 2.74
C ILE A 428 -22.34 0.40 1.73
N GLU A 429 -23.46 0.95 2.20
CA GLU A 429 -24.48 1.54 1.32
C GLU A 429 -23.96 2.79 0.59
N ALA A 430 -23.24 3.66 1.29
CA ALA A 430 -22.57 4.80 0.66
C ALA A 430 -21.54 4.35 -0.39
N GLN A 431 -20.80 3.27 -0.13
CA GLN A 431 -19.86 2.70 -1.11
C GLN A 431 -20.57 2.13 -2.35
N ARG A 432 -21.70 1.42 -2.17
CA ARG A 432 -22.54 0.98 -3.29
C ARG A 432 -23.03 2.14 -4.14
N GLN A 433 -23.56 3.18 -3.48
CA GLN A 433 -24.07 4.36 -4.16
C GLN A 433 -22.99 5.03 -5.00
N VAL A 434 -21.80 5.26 -4.43
CA VAL A 434 -20.68 5.86 -5.19
C VAL A 434 -20.18 4.94 -6.29
N ALA A 435 -20.16 3.62 -6.07
CA ALA A 435 -19.78 2.68 -7.12
C ALA A 435 -20.72 2.75 -8.33
N ALA A 436 -22.04 2.81 -8.09
CA ALA A 436 -23.02 3.00 -9.14
C ALA A 436 -22.87 4.35 -9.85
N GLU A 437 -22.70 5.44 -9.10
CA GLU A 437 -22.56 6.81 -9.62
C GLU A 437 -21.32 6.97 -10.53
N PHE A 438 -20.20 6.34 -10.19
CA PHE A 438 -18.93 6.49 -10.90
C PHE A 438 -18.57 5.32 -11.83
N GLY A 439 -19.51 4.38 -12.03
CA GLY A 439 -19.28 3.19 -12.85
C GLY A 439 -18.11 2.34 -12.33
N CYS A 440 -18.01 2.17 -11.02
CA CYS A 440 -17.02 1.33 -10.36
C CYS A 440 -17.64 -0.04 -10.03
N ALA A 441 -16.80 -1.07 -9.91
CA ALA A 441 -17.22 -2.34 -9.33
C ALA A 441 -17.21 -2.23 -7.80
N PHE A 442 -18.11 -2.95 -7.14
CA PHE A 442 -18.14 -3.07 -5.67
C PHE A 442 -18.12 -4.54 -5.25
N TRP A 443 -17.23 -4.89 -4.32
CA TRP A 443 -17.14 -6.22 -3.72
C TRP A 443 -17.50 -6.17 -2.23
N ASP A 444 -18.61 -6.81 -1.85
CA ASP A 444 -19.12 -6.81 -0.49
C ASP A 444 -18.39 -7.85 0.38
N TRP A 445 -17.28 -7.42 1.00
CA TRP A 445 -16.51 -8.26 1.90
C TRP A 445 -17.34 -8.75 3.10
N ARG A 446 -18.18 -7.88 3.68
CA ARG A 446 -19.02 -8.25 4.82
C ARG A 446 -19.98 -9.38 4.47
N SER A 447 -20.66 -9.28 3.35
CA SER A 447 -21.54 -10.35 2.87
C SER A 447 -20.75 -11.63 2.58
N ARG A 448 -19.54 -11.52 2.00
CA ARG A 448 -18.67 -12.67 1.75
C ARG A 448 -18.26 -13.42 3.01
N MET A 449 -18.02 -12.68 4.10
CA MET A 449 -17.70 -13.27 5.40
C MET A 449 -18.86 -14.05 6.03
N GLY A 450 -20.09 -13.92 5.49
CA GLY A 450 -21.31 -14.49 6.04
C GLY A 450 -22.29 -13.45 6.60
N GLY A 451 -22.09 -12.17 6.29
CA GLY A 451 -23.01 -11.09 6.63
C GLY A 451 -22.85 -10.53 8.05
N PRO A 452 -23.82 -9.74 8.53
CA PRO A 452 -23.79 -9.10 9.84
C PRO A 452 -23.52 -10.06 11.00
N GLY A 453 -22.51 -9.75 11.83
CA GLY A 453 -22.17 -10.52 13.03
C GLY A 453 -21.30 -11.77 12.76
N SER A 454 -20.98 -12.04 11.49
CA SER A 454 -20.11 -13.14 11.08
C SER A 454 -18.71 -13.07 11.70
N ILE A 455 -18.21 -11.88 12.05
CA ILE A 455 -16.89 -11.72 12.67
C ILE A 455 -16.70 -12.59 13.92
N ARG A 456 -17.78 -12.89 14.67
CA ARG A 456 -17.71 -13.77 15.83
C ARG A 456 -17.26 -15.19 15.43
N ASN A 457 -17.79 -15.73 14.33
CA ASN A 457 -17.40 -17.04 13.82
C ASN A 457 -15.98 -17.01 13.24
N TRP A 458 -15.57 -15.89 12.66
CA TRP A 458 -14.19 -15.68 12.24
C TRP A 458 -13.23 -15.70 13.44
N VAL A 459 -13.58 -15.09 14.58
CA VAL A 459 -12.77 -15.18 15.81
C VAL A 459 -12.73 -16.61 16.33
N TYR A 460 -13.88 -17.29 16.42
CA TYR A 460 -13.94 -18.66 16.94
C TYR A 460 -13.23 -19.68 16.06
N SER A 461 -13.19 -19.48 14.74
CA SER A 461 -12.42 -20.31 13.82
C SER A 461 -10.91 -20.05 13.85
N GLY A 462 -10.46 -18.97 14.50
CA GLY A 462 -9.06 -18.53 14.48
C GLY A 462 -8.67 -17.74 13.22
N MET A 463 -9.64 -17.33 12.41
CA MET A 463 -9.45 -16.50 11.22
C MET A 463 -9.48 -15.00 11.52
N ALA A 464 -9.97 -14.59 12.70
CA ALA A 464 -9.92 -13.21 13.18
C ALA A 464 -9.30 -13.07 14.58
N GLN A 465 -8.77 -11.88 14.85
CA GLN A 465 -8.20 -11.50 16.14
C GLN A 465 -9.31 -11.29 17.17
N TYR A 466 -8.98 -11.45 18.45
CA TYR A 466 -9.94 -11.24 19.55
C TYR A 466 -10.47 -9.80 19.68
N ASP A 467 -9.89 -8.84 18.96
CA ASP A 467 -10.44 -7.48 18.86
C ASP A 467 -11.74 -7.41 18.04
N HIS A 468 -12.07 -8.47 17.28
CA HIS A 468 -13.21 -8.54 16.36
C HIS A 468 -13.15 -7.44 15.29
N VAL A 469 -11.96 -7.00 14.91
CA VAL A 469 -11.74 -6.02 13.84
C VAL A 469 -10.74 -6.60 12.85
N HIS A 470 -9.55 -6.96 13.31
CA HIS A 470 -8.50 -7.42 12.42
C HIS A 470 -8.57 -8.93 12.19
N LEU A 471 -8.14 -9.37 11.01
CA LEU A 471 -8.02 -10.80 10.73
C LEU A 471 -6.67 -11.36 11.21
N THR A 472 -6.59 -12.69 11.33
CA THR A 472 -5.28 -13.37 11.43
C THR A 472 -4.65 -13.47 10.04
N PRO A 473 -3.34 -13.75 9.91
CA PRO A 473 -2.73 -13.97 8.61
C PRO A 473 -3.47 -15.01 7.76
N ALA A 474 -3.95 -16.09 8.39
CA ALA A 474 -4.76 -17.10 7.71
C ALA A 474 -6.10 -16.53 7.19
N GLY A 475 -6.79 -15.70 7.97
CA GLY A 475 -8.04 -15.05 7.54
C GLY A 475 -7.84 -14.05 6.40
N TYR A 476 -6.76 -13.27 6.43
CA TYR A 476 -6.42 -12.36 5.32
C TYR A 476 -6.04 -13.13 4.05
N GLN A 477 -5.27 -14.22 4.18
CA GLN A 477 -4.92 -15.08 3.05
C GLN A 477 -6.15 -15.74 2.42
N LEU A 478 -7.08 -16.25 3.24
CA LEU A 478 -8.36 -16.78 2.77
C LEU A 478 -9.17 -15.71 2.03
N THR A 479 -9.24 -14.50 2.58
CA THR A 479 -9.92 -13.37 1.94
C THR A 479 -9.30 -13.02 0.59
N GLY A 480 -7.98 -12.82 0.53
CA GLY A 480 -7.30 -12.44 -0.71
C GLY A 480 -7.44 -13.50 -1.81
N ARG A 481 -7.34 -14.79 -1.47
CA ARG A 481 -7.60 -15.90 -2.42
C ARG A 481 -9.05 -15.92 -2.89
N THR A 482 -9.99 -15.60 -2.01
CA THR A 482 -11.42 -15.53 -2.36
C THR A 482 -11.71 -14.38 -3.30
N LEU A 483 -11.19 -13.18 -3.02
CA LEU A 483 -11.31 -12.04 -3.92
C LEU A 483 -10.66 -12.32 -5.28
N TYR A 484 -9.47 -12.95 -5.30
CA TYR A 484 -8.85 -13.42 -6.55
C TYR A 484 -9.78 -14.36 -7.32
N ARG A 485 -10.32 -15.40 -6.67
CA ARG A 485 -11.21 -16.37 -7.31
C ARG A 485 -12.46 -15.70 -7.87
N ASP A 486 -13.07 -14.79 -7.11
CA ASP A 486 -14.26 -14.07 -7.54
C ASP A 486 -13.95 -13.18 -8.76
N LEU A 487 -12.81 -12.46 -8.77
CA LEU A 487 -12.34 -11.68 -9.93
C LEU A 487 -12.10 -12.57 -11.15
N MET A 488 -11.49 -13.74 -10.96
CA MET A 488 -11.23 -14.70 -12.04
C MET A 488 -12.49 -15.34 -12.59
N GLY A 489 -13.51 -15.55 -11.76
CA GLY A 489 -14.83 -15.98 -12.23
C GLY A 489 -15.46 -14.95 -13.18
N GLN A 490 -15.34 -13.66 -12.88
CA GLN A 490 -15.78 -12.59 -13.78
C GLN A 490 -14.92 -12.51 -15.04
N TYR A 491 -13.61 -12.71 -14.92
CA TYR A 491 -12.71 -12.76 -16.09
C TYR A 491 -13.05 -13.92 -17.03
N GLU A 492 -13.37 -15.10 -16.51
CA GLU A 492 -13.80 -16.25 -17.31
C GLU A 492 -15.14 -16.00 -18.01
N ARG A 493 -16.08 -15.30 -17.35
CA ARG A 493 -17.32 -14.83 -18.00
C ARG A 493 -17.00 -13.88 -19.16
N PHE A 494 -16.11 -12.91 -18.95
CA PHE A 494 -15.64 -12.00 -20.00
C PHE A 494 -15.04 -12.75 -21.21
N LEU A 495 -14.19 -13.76 -20.97
CA LEU A 495 -13.58 -14.56 -22.05
C LEU A 495 -14.63 -15.33 -22.88
N ARG A 496 -15.64 -15.90 -22.22
CA ARG A 496 -16.75 -16.62 -22.92
C ARG A 496 -17.54 -15.67 -23.83
N VAL A 497 -18.02 -14.55 -23.28
CA VAL A 497 -18.80 -13.56 -24.04
C VAL A 497 -18.01 -13.02 -25.24
N ARG A 498 -16.72 -12.74 -25.06
CA ARG A 498 -15.84 -12.29 -26.13
C ARG A 498 -15.71 -13.32 -27.26
N THR A 499 -15.52 -14.60 -26.90
CA THR A 499 -15.36 -15.70 -27.86
C THR A 499 -16.65 -15.92 -28.67
N GLU A 500 -17.80 -15.92 -27.99
CA GLU A 500 -19.12 -16.03 -28.63
C GLU A 500 -19.34 -14.90 -29.63
N THR A 501 -19.06 -13.65 -29.23
CA THR A 501 -19.20 -12.46 -30.10
C THR A 501 -18.31 -12.55 -31.34
N ALA A 502 -17.06 -13.00 -31.18
CA ALA A 502 -16.15 -13.18 -32.32
C ALA A 502 -16.64 -14.27 -33.30
N SER A 503 -17.23 -15.35 -32.78
CA SER A 503 -17.77 -16.44 -33.60
C SER A 503 -19.02 -16.04 -34.39
N VAL A 504 -19.89 -15.21 -33.81
CA VAL A 504 -21.10 -14.69 -34.49
C VAL A 504 -20.72 -13.75 -35.64
N ASN A 505 -19.78 -12.84 -35.41
CA ASN A 505 -19.31 -11.92 -36.47
C ASN A 505 -18.65 -12.65 -37.64
N THR A 506 -17.99 -13.79 -37.38
CA THR A 506 -17.39 -14.62 -38.45
C THR A 506 -18.45 -15.36 -39.28
N ARG A 507 -19.61 -15.68 -38.70
CA ARG A 507 -20.73 -16.36 -39.39
C ARG A 507 -21.64 -15.43 -40.18
N GLN A 508 -21.68 -14.14 -39.85
CA GLN A 508 -22.48 -13.13 -40.58
C GLN A 508 -21.69 -12.43 -41.70
N GLY A 509 -20.36 -12.63 -41.74
CA GLY A 509 -19.47 -12.06 -42.77
C GLY A 509 -19.08 -13.02 -43.90
N ASN A 510 -19.57 -14.26 -43.88
CA ASN A 510 -19.57 -15.21 -44.99
C ASN A 510 -20.98 -15.29 -45.57
#